data_AF-A0A7X1G811-F1
#
_entry.id   AF-A0A7X1G811-F1
#
_cell.length_a   1.000
_cell.length_b   1.000
_cell.length_c   1.000
_cell.angle_alpha   90.00
_cell.angle_beta   90.00
_cell.angle_gamma   90.00
#
_symmetry.space_group_name_H-M   'P 1'
#
loop_
_entity.id
_entity.type
_entity.pdbx_description
1 polymer ?
#
loop_
_entity_poly.entity_id
_entity_poly.type
_entity_poly.pdbx_seq_one_letter_code
_entity_poly.pdbx_strand_id
1 'polypeptide(L)' 'MSGTSDKIKGMANEAVGNVKQGVGKVTGNEELQVKGAVQEKKGEAQQVEGEVKNTVKDAVKKP' A
#
# COMPACT_ATOMS: atom_id res chain seq x y z
N MET A 1 1.00 3.86 -19.07
CA MET A 1 1.03 4.79 -17.93
C MET A 1 0.56 4.09 -16.64
N SER A 2 1.16 2.95 -16.29
CA SER A 2 0.65 2.09 -15.20
C SER A 2 1.34 2.34 -13.85
N GLY A 3 2.63 2.72 -13.86
CA GLY A 3 3.42 2.87 -12.63
C GLY A 3 2.93 3.97 -11.69
N THR A 4 2.41 5.08 -12.19
CA THR A 4 1.94 6.19 -11.35
C THR A 4 0.63 5.87 -10.63
N SER A 5 -0.32 5.22 -11.31
CA SER A 5 -1.60 4.81 -10.71
C SER A 5 -1.42 3.75 -9.63
N ASP A 6 -0.50 2.79 -9.83
CA ASP A 6 -0.24 1.74 -8.86
C ASP A 6 0.47 2.29 -7.61
N LYS A 7 1.41 3.24 -7.78
CA LYS A 7 2.09 3.92 -6.66
C LYS A 7 1.11 4.76 -5.83
N ILE A 8 0.21 5.49 -6.49
CA ILE A 8 -0.86 6.27 -5.85
C ILE A 8 -1.83 5.35 -5.09
N LYS A 9 -2.24 4.22 -5.67
CA LYS A 9 -3.09 3.23 -4.99
C LYS A 9 -2.41 2.62 -3.76
N GLY A 10 -1.11 2.36 -3.82
CA GLY A 10 -0.32 1.88 -2.68
C GLY A 10 -0.37 2.89 -1.52
N MET A 11 -0.01 4.15 -1.80
CA MET A 11 -0.05 5.22 -0.80
C MET A 11 -1.45 5.49 -0.24
N ALA A 12 -2.49 5.40 -1.08
CA ALA A 12 -3.87 5.57 -0.62
C ALA A 12 -4.29 4.47 0.37
N ASN A 13 -3.92 3.20 0.12
CA ASN A 13 -4.22 2.11 1.04
C ASN A 13 -3.45 2.22 2.36
N GLU A 14 -2.20 2.67 2.29
CA GLU A 14 -1.33 2.91 3.45
C GLU A 14 -1.87 4.05 4.33
N ALA A 15 -2.28 5.16 3.72
CA ALA A 15 -2.91 6.28 4.42
C ALA A 15 -4.25 5.88 5.07
N VAL A 16 -5.11 5.16 4.33
CA VAL A 16 -6.39 4.67 4.86
C VAL A 16 -6.18 3.66 5.99
N GLY A 17 -5.17 2.80 5.89
CA GLY A 17 -4.78 1.84 6.92
C GLY A 17 -4.40 2.54 8.23
N ASN A 18 -3.51 3.52 8.14
CA ASN A 18 -3.07 4.35 9.27
C ASN A 18 -4.23 5.11 9.93
N VAL A 19 -5.12 5.69 9.13
CA VAL A 19 -6.32 6.38 9.65
C VAL A 19 -7.24 5.39 10.39
N LYS A 20 -7.50 4.20 9.83
CA LYS A 20 -8.33 3.18 10.47
C LYS A 20 -7.73 2.66 11.78
N GLN A 21 -6.42 2.47 11.84
CA GLN A 21 -5.73 2.13 13.08
C GLN A 21 -5.82 3.24 14.12
N GLY A 22 -5.60 4.50 13.70
CA GLY A 22 -5.71 5.66 14.58
C GLY A 22 -7.11 5.82 15.15
N VAL A 23 -8.12 5.78 14.29
CA VAL A 23 -9.53 5.83 14.71
C VAL A 23 -9.87 4.64 15.59
N GLY A 24 -9.49 3.42 15.20
CA GLY A 24 -9.75 2.21 16.00
C GLY A 24 -9.08 2.22 17.36
N LYS A 25 -7.90 2.86 17.52
CA LYS A 25 -7.26 3.08 18.82
C LYS A 25 -8.04 4.07 19.69
N VAL A 26 -8.46 5.18 19.10
CA VAL A 26 -9.19 6.24 19.82
C VAL A 26 -10.60 5.78 20.22
N THR A 27 -11.28 5.01 19.37
CA THR A 27 -12.64 4.52 19.63
C THR A 27 -12.70 3.15 20.31
N GLY A 28 -11.55 2.52 20.60
CA GLY A 28 -11.50 1.15 21.14
C GLY A 28 -12.06 0.08 20.22
N ASN A 29 -12.07 0.30 18.90
CA ASN A 29 -12.61 -0.63 17.91
C ASN A 29 -11.48 -1.49 17.32
N GLU A 30 -11.32 -2.71 17.84
CA GLU A 30 -10.34 -3.69 17.35
C GLU A 30 -10.53 -4.03 15.88
N GLU A 31 -11.77 -4.09 15.39
CA GLU A 31 -12.05 -4.42 13.99
C GLU A 31 -11.48 -3.37 13.03
N LEU A 32 -11.57 -2.08 13.40
CA LEU A 32 -10.96 -0.99 12.66
C LEU A 32 -9.43 -1.03 12.71
N GLN A 33 -8.84 -1.38 13.86
CA GLN A 33 -7.39 -1.55 13.96
C GLN A 33 -6.88 -2.69 13.08
N VAL A 34 -7.54 -3.85 13.13
CA VAL A 34 -7.18 -5.02 12.34
C VAL A 34 -7.36 -4.74 10.85
N LYS A 35 -8.50 -4.15 10.45
CA LYS A 35 -8.72 -3.74 9.04
C LYS A 35 -7.66 -2.75 8.58
N GLY A 36 -7.27 -1.81 9.42
CA GLY A 36 -6.21 -0.84 9.13
C GLY A 36 -4.85 -1.51 8.90
N ALA A 37 -4.43 -2.40 9.81
CA ALA A 37 -3.17 -3.14 9.72
C ALA A 37 -3.12 -4.08 8.50
N VAL A 38 -4.21 -4.77 8.18
CA VAL A 38 -4.30 -5.61 6.98
C VAL A 38 -4.17 -4.77 5.71
N GLN A 39 -4.81 -3.59 5.69
CA GLN A 39 -4.82 -2.72 4.52
C GLN A 39 -3.47 -2.04 4.29
N GLU A 40 -2.77 -1.67 5.36
CA GLU A 40 -1.39 -1.17 5.36
C GLU A 40 -0.41 -2.21 4.80
N LYS A 41 -0.41 -3.43 5.35
CA LYS A 41 0.44 -4.53 4.85
C LYS A 41 0.17 -4.88 3.40
N LYS A 42 -1.09 -4.79 2.97
CA LYS A 42 -1.45 -4.99 1.55
C LYS A 42 -0.87 -3.88 0.67
N GLY A 43 -0.88 -2.63 1.14
CA GLY A 43 -0.27 -1.49 0.46
C GLY A 43 1.24 -1.66 0.28
N GLU A 44 1.95 -2.01 1.36
CA GLU A 44 3.39 -2.31 1.31
C GLU A 44 3.71 -3.44 0.34
N ALA A 45 2.98 -4.56 0.41
CA ALA A 45 3.18 -5.69 -0.49
C ALA A 45 2.99 -5.30 -1.96
N GLN A 46 1.99 -4.46 -2.26
CA GLN A 46 1.75 -3.94 -3.61
C GLN A 46 2.84 -2.97 -4.07
N GLN A 47 3.37 -2.13 -3.18
CA GLN A 47 4.50 -1.26 -3.50
C GLN A 47 5.73 -2.09 -3.84
N VAL A 48 6.10 -3.07 -3.02
CA VAL A 48 7.25 -3.96 -3.26
C VAL A 48 7.10 -4.70 -4.58
N GLU A 49 5.94 -5.31 -4.85
CA GLU A 49 5.70 -6.01 -6.10
C GLU A 49 5.77 -5.06 -7.32
N GLY A 50 5.24 -3.85 -7.17
CA GLY A 50 5.30 -2.81 -8.19
C GLY A 50 6.72 -2.31 -8.46
N GLU A 51 7.53 -2.14 -7.42
CA GLU A 51 8.94 -1.75 -7.51
C GLU A 51 9.75 -2.84 -8.19
N VAL A 52 9.62 -4.10 -7.78
CA VAL A 52 10.29 -5.24 -8.43
C VAL A 52 9.91 -5.31 -9.92
N LYS A 53 8.62 -5.19 -10.25
CA LYS A 53 8.15 -5.18 -11.64
C LYS A 53 8.71 -4.00 -12.45
N ASN A 54 8.83 -2.82 -11.85
CA ASN A 54 9.41 -1.65 -12.51
C ASN A 54 10.91 -1.85 -12.75
N THR A 55 11.67 -2.28 -11.75
CA THR A 55 13.12 -2.52 -11.87
C THR A 55 13.42 -3.57 -12.94
N VAL A 56 12.65 -4.66 -12.99
CA VAL A 56 12.79 -5.69 -14.03
C VAL A 56 12.43 -5.12 -15.41
N LYS A 57 11.35 -4.34 -15.53
CA LYS A 57 10.98 -3.69 -16.79
C LYS A 57 12.04 -2.70 -17.27
N ASP A 58 12.63 -1.93 -16.37
CA ASP A 58 13.68 -0.97 -16.71
C ASP A 58 14.98 -1.68 -17.15
N ALA A 59 15.31 -2.81 -16.54
CA ALA A 59 16.44 -3.64 -16.95
C ALA A 59 16.24 -4.28 -18.33
N VAL A 60 15.02 -4.73 -18.65
CA VAL A 60 14.68 -5.36 -19.94
C VAL A 60 14.45 -4.34 -21.06
N LYS A 61 14.09 -3.09 -20.73
CA LYS A 61 13.82 -2.02 -21.71
C LYS A 61 15.08 -1.28 -22.18
N LYS A 62 16.25 -1.56 -21.61
CA LYS A 62 17.51 -0.94 -22.03
C LYS A 62 18.16 -1.80 -23.15
N PRO A 63 18.38 -1.26 -24.36
CA PRO A 63 19.05 -1.96 -25.45
C PRO A 63 20.54 -2.21 -25.18
#